data_AF-A0A3A1R2E0-F1
#
_entry.id   AF-A0A3A1R2E0-F1
#
_cell.length_a   1.000
_cell.length_b   1.000
_cell.length_c   1.000
_cell.angle_alpha   90.00
_cell.angle_beta   90.00
_cell.angle_gamma   90.00
#
_symmetry.space_group_name_H-M   'P 1'
#
loop_
_entity.id
_entity.type
_entity.pdbx_description
1 polymer ?
#
loop_
_entity_poly.entity_id
_entity_poly.type
_entity_poly.pdbx_seq_one_letter_code
_entity_poly.pdbx_strand_id
1 'polypeptide(L)'
;MEPFIKNDQYNFIKAQTKILINGHSAASDPNVLKALKAMALEKVMGLVPGLSQDHKDLLEPIITIKDKQEAEMFLAKVRPYVIPFRDISEKTLQKLFPKVKKLKLPDLENTDFRAITYLGWNDIGQERKYIVFERDGKLTGVRGRFKNHSQKGVCSICNSIENVGMFITESKAAADGTFKNRGNYICQDSHVCNRNLQSEEKFQEFMEHLQNM
;
A
#
# COMPACT_ATOMS: atom_id res chain seq x y z
N MET A 1 -2.81 -13.37 20.54
CA MET A 1 -3.23 -12.11 19.92
C MET A 1 -3.59 -12.38 18.47
N GLU A 2 -4.72 -11.86 18.02
CA GLU A 2 -5.13 -11.91 16.61
C GLU A 2 -4.44 -10.81 15.78
N PRO A 3 -4.36 -10.93 14.45
CA PRO A 3 -3.91 -9.84 13.58
C PRO A 3 -4.79 -8.60 13.73
N PHE A 4 -4.18 -7.42 13.83
CA PHE A 4 -4.89 -6.17 14.15
C PHE A 4 -4.42 -4.94 13.33
N ILE A 5 -3.34 -5.07 12.56
CA ILE A 5 -2.85 -3.99 11.68
C ILE A 5 -2.98 -4.38 10.21
N LYS A 6 -3.18 -3.41 9.33
CA LYS A 6 -3.17 -3.58 7.88
C LYS A 6 -1.76 -3.38 7.30
N ASN A 7 -1.59 -3.72 6.02
CA ASN A 7 -0.30 -3.58 5.32
C ASN A 7 0.23 -2.14 5.32
N ASP A 8 -0.63 -1.15 5.08
CA ASP A 8 -0.25 0.27 5.06
C ASP A 8 0.20 0.76 6.45
N GLN A 9 -0.49 0.33 7.51
CA GLN A 9 -0.11 0.60 8.89
C GLN A 9 1.24 -0.06 9.24
N TYR A 10 1.48 -1.30 8.83
CA TYR A 10 2.78 -1.96 8.99
C TYR A 10 3.90 -1.20 8.27
N ASN A 11 3.65 -0.73 7.04
CA ASN A 11 4.61 0.08 6.30
C ASN A 11 4.86 1.44 6.97
N PHE A 12 3.83 2.04 7.57
CA PHE A 12 3.98 3.26 8.37
C PHE A 12 4.86 3.01 9.60
N ILE A 13 4.62 1.92 10.35
CA ILE A 13 5.47 1.50 11.48
C ILE A 13 6.92 1.33 11.03
N LYS A 14 7.14 0.62 9.91
CA LYS A 14 8.47 0.46 9.28
C LYS A 14 9.10 1.80 8.88
N ALA A 15 8.31 2.79 8.48
CA ALA A 15 8.84 4.12 8.19
C ALA A 15 9.28 4.86 9.46
N GLN A 16 8.55 4.70 10.57
CA GLN A 16 8.95 5.27 11.86
C GLN A 16 10.28 4.66 12.36
N THR A 17 10.52 3.36 12.15
CA THR A 17 11.82 2.76 12.53
C THR A 17 12.99 3.41 11.76
N LYS A 18 12.82 3.68 10.46
CA LYS A 18 13.84 4.38 9.66
C LYS A 18 14.10 5.80 10.15
N ILE A 19 13.04 6.52 10.55
CA ILE A 19 13.16 7.86 11.12
C ILE A 19 14.00 7.81 12.40
N LEU A 20 13.77 6.82 13.28
CA LEU A 20 14.53 6.64 14.51
C LEU A 20 16.01 6.31 14.25
N ILE A 21 16.29 5.39 13.33
CA ILE A 21 17.66 5.04 12.93
C ILE A 21 18.40 6.28 12.40
N ASN A 22 17.77 7.02 11.48
CA ASN A 22 18.36 8.23 10.92
C ASN A 22 18.59 9.29 12.00
N GLY A 23 17.62 9.46 12.91
CA GLY A 23 17.75 10.36 14.07
C GLY A 23 18.93 9.99 14.96
N HIS A 24 19.11 8.70 15.26
CA HIS A 24 20.25 8.21 16.02
C HIS A 24 21.60 8.43 15.32
N SER A 25 21.63 8.38 13.99
CA SER A 25 22.86 8.65 13.22
C SER A 25 23.18 10.14 13.07
N ALA A 26 22.17 11.03 13.13
CA ALA A 26 22.31 12.44 12.80
C ALA A 26 22.29 13.38 14.01
N ALA A 27 21.65 13.00 15.13
CA ALA A 27 21.49 13.83 16.30
C ALA A 27 22.33 13.34 17.49
N SER A 28 23.11 14.24 18.09
CA SER A 28 23.87 13.98 19.31
C SER A 28 23.15 14.42 20.59
N ASP A 29 22.09 15.23 20.48
CA ASP A 29 21.34 15.75 21.63
C ASP A 29 20.34 14.70 22.17
N PRO A 30 20.47 14.27 23.44
CA PRO A 30 19.54 13.33 24.07
C PRO A 30 18.08 13.80 24.11
N ASN A 31 17.82 15.10 24.22
CA ASN A 31 16.46 15.65 24.25
C ASN A 31 15.79 15.55 22.89
N VAL A 32 16.54 15.77 21.80
CA VAL A 32 16.05 15.58 20.43
C VAL A 32 15.68 14.11 20.20
N LEU A 33 16.54 13.18 20.62
CA LEU A 33 16.26 11.74 20.51
C LEU A 33 15.04 11.33 21.35
N LYS A 34 14.90 11.88 22.56
CA LYS A 34 13.73 11.64 23.42
C LYS A 34 12.44 12.11 22.77
N ALA A 35 12.43 13.31 22.19
CA ALA A 35 11.28 13.85 21.46
C ALA A 35 10.95 12.99 20.23
N LEU A 36 11.96 12.57 19.46
CA LEU A 36 11.75 11.73 18.29
C LEU A 36 11.11 10.38 18.64
N LYS A 37 11.58 9.74 19.72
CA LYS A 37 11.00 8.49 20.25
C LYS A 37 9.56 8.67 20.70
N ALA A 38 9.28 9.73 21.45
CA ALA A 38 7.93 10.04 21.91
C ALA A 38 6.97 10.24 20.72
N MET A 39 7.39 11.02 19.71
CA MET A 39 6.59 11.25 18.50
C MET A 39 6.36 9.97 17.69
N ALA A 40 7.38 9.12 17.54
CA ALA A 40 7.24 7.84 16.84
C ALA A 40 6.25 6.92 17.55
N LEU A 41 6.36 6.82 18.87
CA LEU A 41 5.46 6.03 19.70
C LEU A 41 4.01 6.54 19.60
N GLU A 42 3.80 7.84 19.78
CA GLU A 42 2.48 8.47 19.68
C GLU A 42 1.82 8.19 18.33
N LYS A 43 2.55 8.39 17.22
CA LYS A 43 2.04 8.12 15.87
C LYS A 43 1.66 6.66 15.68
N VAL A 44 2.48 5.73 16.16
CA VAL A 44 2.22 4.28 16.03
C VAL A 44 1.02 3.86 16.88
N MET A 45 0.91 4.37 18.11
CA MET A 45 -0.22 4.08 19.00
C MET A 45 -1.53 4.68 18.46
N GLY A 46 -1.44 5.77 17.69
CA GLY A 46 -2.58 6.40 17.02
C GLY A 46 -3.05 5.72 15.73
N LEU A 47 -2.32 4.71 15.20
CA LEU A 47 -2.69 4.06 13.93
C LEU A 47 -3.99 3.25 14.02
N VAL A 48 -4.25 2.64 15.18
CA VAL A 48 -5.36 1.72 15.40
C VAL A 48 -6.16 2.21 16.59
N PRO A 49 -7.43 2.60 16.42
CA PRO A 49 -8.29 2.94 17.54
C PRO A 49 -8.48 1.74 18.48
N GLY A 50 -8.40 1.97 19.79
CA GLY A 50 -8.74 0.95 20.79
C GLY A 50 -7.74 -0.19 20.94
N LEU A 51 -6.44 0.05 20.75
CA LEU A 51 -5.39 -0.94 21.03
C LEU A 51 -5.55 -1.53 22.46
N SER A 52 -5.57 -2.86 22.55
CA SER A 52 -5.47 -3.59 23.81
C SER A 52 -4.09 -3.40 24.45
N GLN A 53 -3.94 -3.79 25.71
CA GLN A 53 -2.63 -3.73 26.37
C GLN A 53 -1.59 -4.59 25.63
N ASP A 54 -1.95 -5.83 25.26
CA ASP A 54 -1.04 -6.71 24.53
C ASP A 54 -0.57 -6.11 23.18
N HIS A 55 -1.46 -5.41 22.46
CA HIS A 55 -1.06 -4.74 21.21
C HIS A 55 -0.10 -3.57 21.46
N LYS A 56 -0.30 -2.83 22.56
CA LYS A 56 0.62 -1.76 22.97
C LYS A 56 1.97 -2.33 23.34
N ASP A 57 2.01 -3.39 24.16
CA ASP A 57 3.24 -4.05 24.59
C ASP A 57 4.05 -4.60 23.39
N LEU A 58 3.36 -5.03 22.32
CA LEU A 58 4.01 -5.43 21.07
C LEU A 58 4.66 -4.25 20.33
N LEU A 59 4.03 -3.08 20.32
CA LEU A 59 4.45 -1.92 19.51
C LEU A 59 5.37 -0.95 20.25
N GLU A 60 5.26 -0.84 21.57
CA GLU A 60 6.05 0.05 22.43
C GLU A 60 7.57 -0.12 22.26
N PRO A 61 8.13 -1.33 22.03
CA PRO A 61 9.55 -1.52 21.76
C PRO A 61 10.10 -0.73 20.57
N ILE A 62 9.25 -0.10 19.73
CA ILE A 62 9.73 0.80 18.69
C ILE A 62 10.67 1.89 19.21
N ILE A 63 10.49 2.38 20.45
CA ILE A 63 11.34 3.43 21.05
C ILE A 63 12.76 2.95 21.36
N THR A 64 13.00 1.63 21.38
CA THR A 64 14.32 1.08 21.65
C THR A 64 15.20 1.04 20.40
N ILE A 65 14.62 1.18 19.21
CA ILE A 65 15.30 1.05 17.92
C ILE A 65 16.35 2.15 17.74
N LYS A 66 17.58 1.72 17.48
CA LYS A 66 18.75 2.57 17.20
C LYS A 66 19.36 2.26 15.85
N ASP A 67 19.30 1.02 15.42
CA ASP A 67 19.92 0.56 14.19
C ASP A 67 19.01 -0.36 13.36
N LYS A 68 19.55 -0.78 12.22
CA LYS A 68 18.85 -1.61 11.24
C LYS A 68 18.54 -3.01 11.77
N GLN A 69 19.44 -3.62 12.55
CA GLN A 69 19.23 -4.94 13.14
C GLN A 69 18.11 -4.87 14.19
N GLU A 70 18.19 -3.84 15.04
CA GLU A 70 17.13 -3.26 15.89
C GLU A 70 15.74 -3.39 15.25
N ALA A 71 15.60 -2.67 14.14
CA ALA A 71 14.37 -2.55 13.40
C ALA A 71 13.93 -3.85 12.72
N GLU A 72 14.84 -4.63 12.14
CA GLU A 72 14.50 -5.89 11.49
C GLU A 72 13.93 -6.90 12.48
N MET A 73 14.53 -7.02 13.67
CA MET A 73 14.03 -7.88 14.73
C MET A 73 12.66 -7.44 15.24
N PHE A 74 12.45 -6.14 15.45
CA PHE A 74 11.15 -5.60 15.86
C PHE A 74 10.08 -5.86 14.80
N LEU A 75 10.35 -5.52 13.53
CA LEU A 75 9.40 -5.69 12.44
C LEU A 75 9.06 -7.15 12.18
N ALA A 76 10.00 -8.07 12.36
CA ALA A 76 9.75 -9.50 12.29
C ALA A 76 8.76 -9.98 13.36
N LYS A 77 8.77 -9.38 14.56
CA LYS A 77 7.78 -9.67 15.62
C LYS A 77 6.41 -9.08 15.34
N VAL A 78 6.34 -7.92 14.67
CA VAL A 78 5.07 -7.25 14.32
C VAL A 78 4.41 -7.91 13.10
N ARG A 79 5.20 -8.41 12.15
CA ARG A 79 4.73 -8.95 10.85
C ARG A 79 3.61 -10.01 10.94
N PRO A 80 3.62 -10.97 11.89
CA PRO A 80 2.56 -11.97 12.00
C PRO A 80 1.18 -11.38 12.31
N TYR A 81 1.13 -10.18 12.87
CA TYR A 81 -0.11 -9.50 13.27
C TYR A 81 -0.68 -8.59 12.18
N VAL A 82 -0.12 -8.67 10.96
CA VAL A 82 -0.70 -8.03 9.78
C VAL A 82 -1.87 -8.85 9.27
N ILE A 83 -3.04 -8.22 9.21
CA ILE A 83 -4.26 -8.75 8.59
C ILE A 83 -3.96 -8.94 7.10
N PRO A 84 -4.00 -10.18 6.58
CA PRO A 84 -3.79 -10.40 5.15
C PRO A 84 -4.90 -9.71 4.34
N PHE A 85 -4.53 -9.22 3.15
CA PHE A 85 -5.50 -8.83 2.16
C PHE A 85 -6.42 -10.02 1.83
N ARG A 86 -7.66 -9.70 1.48
CA ARG A 86 -8.75 -10.65 1.28
C ARG A 86 -8.35 -11.81 0.37
N ASP A 87 -8.84 -13.00 0.71
CA ASP A 87 -8.69 -14.19 -0.15
C ASP A 87 -9.33 -13.95 -1.51
N ILE A 88 -8.54 -14.16 -2.57
CA ILE A 88 -8.93 -13.98 -3.95
C ILE A 88 -8.66 -15.26 -4.72
N SER A 89 -9.65 -15.68 -5.50
CA SER A 89 -9.52 -16.78 -6.45
C SER A 89 -9.52 -16.26 -7.89
N GLU A 90 -9.02 -17.07 -8.82
CA GLU A 90 -9.11 -16.80 -10.25
C GLU A 90 -10.56 -16.55 -10.71
N LYS A 91 -11.51 -17.34 -10.19
CA LYS A 91 -12.94 -17.19 -10.48
C LYS A 91 -13.46 -15.82 -10.03
N THR A 92 -12.99 -15.33 -8.87
CA THR A 92 -13.32 -13.99 -8.38
C THR A 92 -12.78 -12.92 -9.34
N LEU A 93 -11.53 -13.04 -9.79
CA LEU A 93 -10.93 -12.10 -10.74
C LEU A 93 -11.68 -12.06 -12.07
N GLN A 94 -12.05 -13.22 -12.62
CA GLN A 94 -12.86 -13.31 -13.85
C GLN A 94 -14.22 -12.61 -13.69
N LYS A 95 -14.87 -12.75 -12.53
CA LYS A 95 -16.14 -12.07 -12.21
C LYS A 95 -15.98 -10.55 -12.09
N LEU A 96 -14.84 -10.05 -11.60
CA LEU A 96 -14.55 -8.61 -11.54
C LEU A 96 -14.32 -8.00 -12.93
N PHE A 97 -13.86 -8.79 -13.90
CA PHE A 97 -13.54 -8.33 -15.25
C PHE A 97 -14.28 -9.12 -16.34
N PRO A 98 -15.64 -9.17 -16.33
CA PRO A 98 -16.42 -10.07 -17.19
C PRO A 98 -16.32 -9.75 -18.69
N LYS A 99 -15.89 -8.52 -19.04
CA LYS A 99 -15.69 -8.08 -20.43
C LYS A 99 -14.30 -8.45 -20.99
N VAL A 100 -13.46 -9.14 -20.23
CA VAL A 100 -12.10 -9.54 -20.63
C VAL A 100 -12.11 -11.03 -20.96
N LYS A 101 -12.24 -11.38 -22.25
CA LYS A 101 -12.35 -12.77 -22.71
C LYS A 101 -11.13 -13.64 -22.34
N LYS A 102 -9.93 -13.06 -22.31
CA LYS A 102 -8.67 -13.72 -21.94
C LYS A 102 -7.95 -12.88 -20.91
N LEU A 103 -8.46 -12.90 -19.67
CA LEU A 103 -7.84 -12.18 -18.56
C LEU A 103 -6.51 -12.86 -18.21
N LYS A 104 -5.39 -12.16 -18.41
CA LYS A 104 -4.12 -12.58 -17.83
C LYS A 104 -4.26 -12.50 -16.31
N LEU A 105 -4.05 -13.60 -15.60
CA LEU A 105 -4.15 -13.65 -14.14
C LEU A 105 -2.78 -13.39 -13.49
N PRO A 106 -2.73 -12.75 -12.31
CA PRO A 106 -1.53 -12.66 -11.51
C PRO A 106 -1.23 -14.02 -10.86
N ASP A 107 0.00 -14.19 -10.39
CA ASP A 107 0.39 -15.34 -9.58
C ASP A 107 -0.18 -15.19 -8.16
N LEU A 108 -1.35 -15.81 -7.93
CA LEU A 108 -2.02 -15.77 -6.63
C LEU A 108 -1.35 -16.68 -5.59
N GLU A 109 -0.68 -17.75 -6.03
CA GLU A 109 -0.06 -18.75 -5.14
C GLU A 109 1.16 -18.18 -4.43
N ASN A 110 1.98 -17.41 -5.15
CA ASN A 110 3.20 -16.81 -4.59
C ASN A 110 3.01 -15.37 -4.08
N THR A 111 1.78 -14.86 -4.06
CA THR A 111 1.49 -13.53 -3.52
C THR A 111 1.41 -13.56 -1.99
N ASP A 112 2.28 -12.83 -1.31
CA ASP A 112 2.13 -12.56 0.12
C ASP A 112 1.02 -11.53 0.35
N PHE A 113 -0.19 -12.01 0.67
CA PHE A 113 -1.36 -11.18 0.93
C PHE A 113 -1.20 -10.25 2.15
N ARG A 114 -0.28 -10.54 3.08
CA ARG A 114 0.03 -9.59 4.16
C ARG A 114 0.86 -8.41 3.68
N ALA A 115 1.48 -8.48 2.50
CA ALA A 115 2.35 -7.44 1.94
C ALA A 115 1.63 -6.48 0.98
N ILE A 116 0.30 -6.58 0.87
CA ILE A 116 -0.48 -5.78 -0.05
C ILE A 116 -1.72 -5.17 0.61
N THR A 117 -2.07 -3.97 0.16
CA THR A 117 -3.33 -3.27 0.40
C THR A 117 -4.25 -3.41 -0.82
N TYR A 118 -3.68 -3.61 -2.01
CA TYR A 118 -4.41 -3.90 -3.23
C TYR A 118 -3.62 -4.88 -4.11
N LEU A 119 -4.34 -5.71 -4.87
CA LEU A 119 -3.74 -6.58 -5.87
C LEU A 119 -3.64 -5.83 -7.20
N GLY A 120 -2.46 -5.79 -7.81
CA GLY A 120 -2.27 -5.12 -9.09
C GLY A 120 -1.28 -5.85 -10.00
N TRP A 121 -1.58 -5.91 -11.29
CA TRP A 121 -0.72 -6.59 -12.26
C TRP A 121 -0.83 -5.98 -13.66
N ASN A 122 0.23 -6.19 -14.45
CA ASN A 122 0.31 -5.70 -15.83
C ASN A 122 0.06 -6.82 -16.83
N ASP A 123 -0.77 -6.53 -17.83
CA ASP A 123 -0.81 -7.26 -19.08
C ASP A 123 -0.06 -6.46 -20.14
N ILE A 124 1.22 -6.78 -20.30
CA ILE A 124 2.15 -6.11 -21.22
C ILE A 124 1.65 -6.23 -22.67
N GLY A 125 1.08 -7.38 -23.06
CA GLY A 125 0.62 -7.61 -24.43
C GLY A 125 -0.58 -6.76 -24.82
N GLN A 126 -1.35 -6.29 -23.83
CA GLN A 126 -2.50 -5.40 -24.06
C GLN A 126 -2.26 -3.97 -23.57
N GLU A 127 -1.04 -3.64 -23.13
CA GLU A 127 -0.71 -2.37 -22.46
C GLU A 127 -1.72 -2.00 -21.38
N ARG A 128 -2.11 -2.97 -20.55
CA ARG A 128 -3.12 -2.80 -19.50
C ARG A 128 -2.54 -3.04 -18.12
N LYS A 129 -3.05 -2.31 -17.15
CA LYS A 129 -2.89 -2.63 -15.72
C LYS A 129 -4.26 -2.89 -15.12
N TYR A 130 -4.34 -3.92 -14.29
CA TYR A 130 -5.50 -4.27 -13.50
C TYR A 130 -5.18 -4.00 -12.03
N ILE A 131 -6.18 -3.52 -11.31
CA ILE A 131 -6.11 -3.18 -9.89
C ILE A 131 -7.38 -3.74 -9.25
N VAL A 132 -7.21 -4.48 -8.16
CA VAL A 132 -8.29 -5.04 -7.34
C VAL A 132 -8.06 -4.61 -5.91
N PHE A 133 -9.08 -4.02 -5.30
CA PHE A 133 -9.04 -3.50 -3.94
C PHE A 133 -10.38 -3.66 -3.25
N GLU A 134 -10.39 -3.52 -1.92
CA GLU A 134 -11.62 -3.53 -1.16
C GLU A 134 -12.18 -2.12 -1.02
N ARG A 135 -13.50 -1.98 -1.20
CA ARG A 135 -14.26 -0.77 -0.96
C ARG A 135 -15.60 -1.16 -0.33
N ASP A 136 -15.97 -0.54 0.77
CA ASP A 136 -17.23 -0.81 1.49
C ASP A 136 -17.47 -2.31 1.75
N GLY A 137 -16.42 -3.04 2.11
CA GLY A 137 -16.47 -4.49 2.36
C GLY A 137 -16.58 -5.36 1.10
N LYS A 138 -16.43 -4.80 -0.10
CA LYS A 138 -16.56 -5.50 -1.39
C LYS A 138 -15.31 -5.36 -2.25
N LEU A 139 -14.97 -6.43 -2.96
CA LEU A 139 -13.92 -6.39 -3.97
C LEU A 139 -14.37 -5.59 -5.18
N THR A 140 -13.56 -4.61 -5.57
CA THR A 140 -13.75 -3.74 -6.73
C THR A 140 -12.57 -3.93 -7.68
N GLY A 141 -12.87 -4.09 -8.98
CA GLY A 141 -11.88 -4.20 -10.04
C GLY A 141 -11.84 -2.96 -10.92
N VAL A 142 -10.65 -2.39 -11.10
CA VAL A 142 -10.37 -1.31 -12.04
C VAL A 142 -9.35 -1.78 -13.06
N ARG A 143 -9.56 -1.40 -14.31
CA ARG A 143 -8.58 -1.61 -15.38
C ARG A 143 -8.37 -0.31 -16.15
N GLY A 144 -7.19 -0.19 -16.73
CA GLY A 144 -6.82 0.98 -17.50
C GLY A 144 -5.66 0.67 -18.44
N ARG A 145 -5.47 1.55 -19.41
CA ARG A 145 -4.26 1.55 -20.23
C ARG A 145 -3.08 1.95 -19.35
N PHE A 146 -1.94 1.30 -19.55
CA PHE A 146 -0.73 1.57 -18.79
C PHE A 146 0.46 1.68 -19.72
N LYS A 147 1.06 2.88 -19.75
CA LYS A 147 2.26 3.15 -20.55
C LYS A 147 3.43 3.45 -19.61
N ASN A 148 4.49 2.63 -19.70
CA ASN A 148 5.69 2.84 -18.91
C ASN A 148 6.32 4.20 -19.22
N HIS A 149 6.80 4.88 -18.19
CA HIS A 149 7.66 6.05 -18.31
C HIS A 149 9.12 5.61 -18.19
N SER A 150 10.02 6.21 -18.96
CA SER A 150 11.45 5.84 -18.98
C SER A 150 12.24 6.38 -17.79
N GLN A 151 11.69 7.36 -17.07
CA GLN A 151 12.34 7.98 -15.92
C GLN A 151 11.55 7.76 -14.63
N LYS A 152 12.25 7.85 -13.50
CA LYS A 152 11.60 7.85 -12.17
C LYS A 152 10.70 9.06 -12.01
N GLY A 153 9.64 8.91 -11.23
CA GLY A 153 8.70 9.97 -10.91
C GLY A 153 7.99 9.70 -9.60
N VAL A 154 7.22 10.68 -9.12
CA VAL A 154 6.41 10.52 -7.92
C VAL A 154 5.16 9.72 -8.29
N CYS A 155 4.97 8.57 -7.64
CA CYS A 155 3.75 7.79 -7.78
C CYS A 155 2.60 8.43 -7.02
N SER A 156 1.46 8.64 -7.67
CA SER A 156 0.26 9.23 -7.03
C SER A 156 -0.45 8.33 -6.02
N ILE A 157 -0.10 7.05 -5.93
CA ILE A 157 -0.65 6.11 -4.93
C ILE A 157 0.22 6.13 -3.66
N CYS A 158 1.49 5.74 -3.78
CA CYS A 158 2.36 5.59 -2.62
C CYS A 158 3.19 6.84 -2.30
N ASN A 159 3.06 7.92 -3.08
CA ASN A 159 3.77 9.20 -2.94
C ASN A 159 5.30 9.07 -2.85
N SER A 160 5.85 7.98 -3.38
CA SER A 160 7.30 7.72 -3.40
C SER A 160 7.87 7.93 -4.81
N ILE A 161 9.16 8.27 -4.88
CA ILE A 161 9.90 8.35 -6.15
C ILE A 161 10.24 6.93 -6.60
N GLU A 162 9.61 6.47 -7.67
CA GLU A 162 9.75 5.11 -8.19
C GLU A 162 9.78 5.10 -9.72
N ASN A 163 10.04 3.92 -10.30
CA ASN A 163 9.75 3.71 -11.72
C ASN A 163 8.23 3.74 -11.92
N VAL A 164 7.75 4.75 -12.63
CA VAL A 164 6.31 5.00 -12.83
C VAL A 164 5.88 4.79 -14.28
N GLY A 165 4.58 4.64 -14.48
CA GLY A 165 3.95 4.67 -15.80
C GLY A 165 2.63 5.43 -15.71
N MET A 166 2.20 5.98 -16.84
CA MET A 166 0.91 6.66 -16.95
C MET A 166 -0.20 5.60 -16.98
N PHE A 167 -1.03 5.59 -15.95
CA PHE A 167 -2.24 4.78 -15.89
C PHE A 167 -3.44 5.64 -16.27
N ILE A 168 -4.26 5.20 -17.23
CA ILE A 168 -5.49 5.89 -17.64
C ILE A 168 -6.65 4.91 -17.54
N THR A 169 -7.66 5.22 -16.73
CA THR A 169 -8.85 4.37 -16.55
C THR A 169 -9.64 4.25 -17.85
N GLU A 170 -10.09 3.02 -18.12
CA GLU A 170 -11.08 2.77 -19.16
C GLU A 170 -12.48 2.96 -18.53
N SER A 171 -12.88 4.23 -18.33
CA SER A 171 -14.19 4.58 -17.77
C SER A 171 -15.32 4.42 -18.79
N LYS A 172 -16.57 4.30 -18.30
CA LYS A 172 -17.76 4.35 -19.16
C LYS A 172 -17.92 5.78 -19.68
N ALA A 173 -18.40 5.92 -20.92
CA ALA A 173 -18.84 7.21 -21.43
C ALA A 173 -19.87 7.82 -20.47
N ALA A 174 -19.78 9.14 -20.27
CA ALA A 174 -20.82 9.88 -19.56
C ALA A 174 -22.14 9.81 -20.35
N ALA A 175 -23.24 10.20 -19.70
CA ALA A 175 -24.58 10.15 -20.30
C ALA A 175 -24.69 10.98 -21.61
N ASP A 176 -23.79 11.95 -21.80
CA ASP A 176 -23.65 12.77 -23.00
C ASP A 176 -22.77 12.14 -24.11
N GLY A 177 -22.32 10.91 -23.93
CA GLY A 177 -21.45 10.20 -24.87
C GLY A 177 -19.97 10.60 -24.81
N THR A 178 -19.57 11.51 -23.90
CA THR A 178 -18.16 11.92 -23.78
C THR A 178 -17.36 10.94 -22.92
N PHE A 179 -16.12 10.67 -23.35
CA PHE A 179 -15.16 9.86 -22.60
C PHE A 179 -14.22 10.80 -21.83
N LYS A 180 -14.30 10.80 -20.50
CA LYS A 180 -13.27 11.45 -19.66
C LYS A 180 -12.22 10.43 -19.26
N ASN A 181 -11.11 10.44 -19.99
CA ASN A 181 -9.90 9.72 -19.62
C ASN A 181 -9.32 10.34 -18.36
N ARG A 182 -9.30 9.58 -17.25
CA ARG A 182 -8.65 9.99 -16.01
C ARG A 182 -7.43 9.13 -15.77
N GLY A 183 -6.33 9.75 -15.42
CA GLY A 183 -5.10 9.03 -15.23
C GLY A 183 -4.06 9.82 -14.48
N ASN A 184 -3.08 9.10 -13.95
CA ASN A 184 -1.92 9.69 -13.32
C ASN A 184 -0.73 8.72 -13.37
N TYR A 185 0.44 9.22 -13.01
CA TYR A 185 1.63 8.39 -12.87
C TYR A 185 1.55 7.53 -11.61
N ILE A 186 1.62 6.21 -11.79
CA ILE A 186 1.68 5.25 -10.69
C ILE A 186 2.83 4.26 -10.91
N CYS A 187 3.27 3.59 -9.84
CA CYS A 187 4.34 2.61 -9.92
C CYS A 187 4.08 1.56 -11.01
N GLN A 188 5.13 1.23 -11.78
CA GLN A 188 5.08 0.14 -12.76
C GLN A 188 4.87 -1.20 -12.06
N ASP A 189 5.60 -1.43 -10.96
CA ASP A 189 5.47 -2.60 -10.09
C ASP A 189 4.52 -2.30 -8.92
N SER A 190 3.40 -3.03 -8.89
CA SER A 190 2.39 -2.89 -7.85
C SER A 190 2.83 -3.49 -6.51
N HIS A 191 3.78 -4.44 -6.47
CA HIS A 191 4.36 -4.91 -5.21
C HIS A 191 5.28 -3.83 -4.59
N VAL A 192 6.07 -3.13 -5.41
CA VAL A 192 6.85 -1.95 -4.94
C VAL A 192 5.90 -0.90 -4.37
N CYS A 193 4.81 -0.60 -5.07
CA CYS A 193 3.83 0.37 -4.62
C CYS A 193 3.22 -0.02 -3.26
N ASN A 194 2.78 -1.27 -3.13
CA ASN A 194 2.21 -1.80 -1.90
C ASN A 194 3.18 -1.79 -0.71
N ARG A 195 4.49 -1.95 -0.94
CA ARG A 195 5.53 -1.83 0.10
C ARG A 195 5.78 -0.40 0.55
N ASN A 196 5.50 0.57 -0.32
CA ASN A 196 5.69 1.99 -0.05
C ASN A 196 4.41 2.68 0.43
N LEU A 197 3.25 2.04 0.30
CA LEU A 197 1.97 2.59 0.69
C LEU A 197 1.86 2.62 2.22
N GLN A 198 1.63 3.81 2.78
CA GLN A 198 1.55 4.05 4.23
C GLN A 198 0.18 4.59 4.68
N SER A 199 -0.77 4.71 3.75
CA SER A 199 -2.13 5.16 4.02
C SER A 199 -3.06 4.52 3.01
N GLU A 200 -3.92 3.62 3.48
CA GLU A 200 -5.02 3.06 2.68
C GLU A 200 -6.00 4.15 2.25
N GLU A 201 -6.26 5.15 3.10
CA GLU A 201 -7.13 6.29 2.79
C GLU A 201 -6.70 7.02 1.51
N LYS A 202 -5.43 7.42 1.41
CA LYS A 202 -4.88 8.06 0.19
C LYS A 202 -5.01 7.19 -1.05
N PHE A 203 -4.90 5.87 -0.88
CA PHE A 203 -5.14 4.93 -1.97
C PHE A 203 -6.62 4.93 -2.40
N GLN A 204 -7.56 4.94 -1.44
CA GLN A 204 -9.00 5.01 -1.73
C GLN A 204 -9.37 6.33 -2.41
N GLU A 205 -8.88 7.46 -1.92
CA GLU A 205 -9.06 8.79 -2.54
C GLU A 205 -8.57 8.81 -3.99
N PHE A 206 -7.41 8.21 -4.26
CA PHE A 206 -6.88 8.08 -5.62
C PHE A 206 -7.82 7.25 -6.51
N MET A 207 -8.34 6.13 -6.00
CA MET A 207 -9.27 5.28 -6.75
C MET A 207 -10.61 5.98 -7.01
N GLU A 208 -11.14 6.72 -6.04
CA GLU A 208 -12.33 7.56 -6.18
C GLU A 208 -12.17 8.61 -7.27
N HIS A 209 -11.07 9.36 -7.22
CA HIS A 209 -10.75 10.35 -8.23
C HIS A 209 -10.73 9.74 -9.64
N LEU A 210 -10.16 8.55 -9.80
CA LEU A 210 -10.08 7.87 -11.08
C LEU A 210 -11.41 7.32 -11.59
N GLN A 211 -12.34 6.96 -10.70
CA GLN A 211 -13.62 6.34 -11.05
C GLN A 211 -14.79 7.32 -11.12
N ASN A 212 -14.59 8.59 -10.71
CA ASN A 212 -15.65 9.60 -10.61
C ASN A 212 -16.79 9.17 -9.68
N MET A 213 -16.40 8.56 -8.56
CA MET A 213 -17.28 8.21 -7.45
C MET A 213 -17.14 9.24 -6.34
#